data_AF-A0A923U5H4-F1
#
_entry.id   AF-A0A923U5H4-F1
#
_cell.length_a   1.000
_cell.length_b   1.000
_cell.length_c   1.000
_cell.angle_alpha   90.00
_cell.angle_beta   90.00
_cell.angle_gamma   90.00
#
_symmetry.space_group_name_H-M   'P 1'
#
loop_
_entity.id
_entity.type
_entity.pdbx_description
1 polymer ?
#
loop_
_entity_poly.entity_id
_entity_poly.type
_entity_poly.pdbx_seq_one_letter_code
_entity_poly.pdbx_strand_id
1 'polypeptide(L)'
;MALWLCTYLCLFFGFSELRPLWRKVKVFLNQSRAIVVLRESVDQLKLIQEMLESGLVPGPGEWEKIRSFPKPWGEILFASLAELRAQGAPILPSLLRMQKTLEEQVEFIQDAKVKSSQAFGQAVLGLILVPVFSLVLFLLMPGLQESAKAFLLLSLLSFLWSSVAFIWMMSLSDNARFGNMRVANRKWLVIVHATLERILALISTGLPPDLSWRKAMEELALYDSALVKEWKIQVWDPDFRVGIKVENECERLVIGVGIEVRRSIQASLIEGRPCMDRIESIQKAFLLDLRSRVSTELNLLPQRCLKPLFLCVLPSVFLLMMGSFALTLQDFQ
;
A
#
# COMPACT_ATOMS: atom_id res chain seq x y z
N MET A 1 -31.75 25.01 -14.69
CA MET A 1 -31.36 24.06 -15.76
C MET A 1 -29.88 23.68 -15.72
N ALA A 2 -28.92 24.60 -15.87
CA ALA A 2 -27.49 24.26 -15.89
C ALA A 2 -26.97 23.56 -14.61
N LEU A 3 -27.39 24.03 -13.43
CA LEU A 3 -27.06 23.41 -12.14
C LEU A 3 -27.59 21.97 -12.00
N TRP A 4 -28.78 21.71 -12.54
CA TRP A 4 -29.41 20.38 -12.57
C TRP A 4 -28.75 19.44 -13.58
N LEU A 5 -28.33 19.97 -14.73
CA LEU A 5 -27.58 19.21 -15.72
C LEU A 5 -26.19 18.83 -15.17
N CYS A 6 -25.52 19.74 -14.45
CA CYS A 6 -24.27 19.46 -13.77
C CYS A 6 -24.43 18.41 -12.66
N THR A 7 -25.45 18.48 -11.81
CA THR A 7 -25.69 17.43 -10.81
C THR A 7 -26.04 16.08 -11.43
N TYR A 8 -26.83 16.07 -12.52
CA TYR A 8 -27.19 14.84 -13.24
C TYR A 8 -25.99 14.20 -13.94
N LEU A 9 -25.13 14.99 -14.59
CA LEU A 9 -23.88 14.52 -15.20
C LEU A 9 -22.88 14.02 -14.13
N CYS A 10 -22.78 14.70 -12.99
CA CYS A 10 -21.97 14.23 -11.86
C CYS A 10 -22.49 12.91 -11.26
N LEU A 11 -23.81 12.71 -11.21
CA LEU A 11 -24.44 11.45 -10.80
C LEU A 11 -24.10 10.30 -11.75
N PHE A 12 -24.22 10.52 -13.07
CA PHE A 12 -23.92 9.50 -14.07
C PHE A 12 -22.43 9.15 -14.13
N PHE A 13 -21.54 10.14 -14.01
CA PHE A 13 -20.10 9.90 -13.86
C PHE A 13 -19.80 9.12 -12.58
N GLY A 14 -20.43 9.48 -11.45
CA GLY A 14 -20.31 8.77 -10.18
C GLY A 14 -20.79 7.31 -10.25
N PHE A 15 -21.81 7.01 -11.07
CA PHE A 15 -22.28 5.63 -11.27
C PHE A 15 -21.32 4.77 -12.09
N SER A 16 -20.67 5.35 -13.11
CA SER A 16 -19.66 4.62 -13.90
C SER A 16 -18.44 4.23 -13.05
N GLU A 17 -18.17 4.99 -11.98
CA GLU A 17 -17.16 4.72 -10.95
C GLU A 17 -17.59 3.65 -9.92
N LEU A 18 -18.84 3.12 -9.95
CA LEU A 18 -19.27 2.06 -9.02
C LEU A 18 -18.63 0.68 -9.26
N ARG A 19 -18.14 0.40 -10.47
CA ARG A 19 -17.41 -0.85 -10.77
C ARG A 19 -16.01 -0.88 -10.14
N PRO A 20 -15.16 0.16 -10.26
CA PRO A 20 -13.88 0.21 -9.55
C PRO A 20 -14.06 0.29 -8.01
N LEU A 21 -15.23 0.72 -7.54
CA LEU A 21 -15.65 0.79 -6.14
C LEU A 21 -15.63 -0.56 -5.41
N TRP A 22 -16.28 -1.58 -5.99
CA TRP A 22 -16.26 -2.94 -5.45
C TRP A 22 -14.85 -3.53 -5.46
N ARG A 23 -14.02 -3.16 -6.43
CA ARG A 23 -12.60 -3.53 -6.44
C ARG A 23 -11.85 -2.90 -5.27
N LYS A 24 -12.05 -1.61 -4.98
CA LYS A 24 -11.39 -0.92 -3.85
C LYS A 24 -11.81 -1.48 -2.49
N VAL A 25 -13.09 -1.77 -2.28
CA VAL A 25 -13.58 -2.42 -1.05
C VAL A 25 -13.00 -3.83 -0.90
N LYS A 26 -12.95 -4.61 -1.99
CA LYS A 26 -12.31 -5.94 -2.01
C LYS A 26 -10.82 -5.87 -1.69
N VAL A 27 -10.10 -4.88 -2.22
CA VAL A 27 -8.68 -4.65 -1.93
C VAL A 27 -8.46 -4.37 -0.44
N PHE A 28 -9.33 -3.57 0.19
CA PHE A 28 -9.27 -3.32 1.62
C PHE A 28 -9.50 -4.59 2.46
N LEU A 29 -10.50 -5.41 2.10
CA LEU A 29 -10.73 -6.69 2.77
C LEU A 29 -9.56 -7.66 2.59
N ASN A 30 -8.91 -7.64 1.42
CA ASN A 30 -7.74 -8.45 1.14
C ASN A 30 -6.49 -8.03 1.94
N GLN A 31 -6.41 -6.81 2.47
CA GLN A 31 -5.26 -6.38 3.29
C GLN A 31 -5.18 -7.13 4.63
N SER A 32 -6.32 -7.46 5.24
CA SER A 32 -6.29 -8.28 6.46
C SER A 32 -5.73 -9.68 6.17
N ARG A 33 -6.03 -10.25 4.98
CA ARG A 33 -5.40 -11.50 4.53
C ARG A 33 -3.90 -11.31 4.29
N ALA A 34 -3.47 -10.19 3.70
CA ALA A 34 -2.05 -9.91 3.49
C ALA A 34 -1.26 -9.87 4.81
N ILE A 35 -1.81 -9.26 5.87
CA ILE A 35 -1.17 -9.26 7.20
C ILE A 35 -1.05 -10.68 7.77
N VAL A 36 -2.11 -11.49 7.63
CA VAL A 36 -2.10 -12.90 8.09
C VAL A 36 -1.02 -13.68 7.35
N VAL A 37 -0.97 -13.59 6.02
CA VAL A 37 0.03 -14.29 5.21
C VAL A 37 1.46 -13.81 5.52
N LEU A 38 1.67 -12.51 5.78
CA LEU A 38 2.98 -12.00 6.20
C LEU A 38 3.37 -12.53 7.59
N ARG A 39 2.44 -12.60 8.54
CA ARG A 39 2.69 -13.21 9.86
C ARG A 39 3.04 -14.69 9.75
N GLU A 40 2.28 -15.45 8.94
CA GLU A 40 2.59 -16.85 8.66
C GLU A 40 3.99 -17.00 8.03
N SER A 41 4.41 -16.07 7.19
CA SER A 41 5.76 -16.04 6.61
C SER A 41 6.83 -15.79 7.66
N VAL A 42 6.60 -14.85 8.59
CA VAL A 42 7.48 -14.60 9.75
C VAL A 42 7.59 -15.84 10.63
N ASP A 43 6.45 -16.45 10.99
CA ASP A 43 6.41 -17.64 11.84
C ASP A 43 7.16 -18.81 11.19
N GLN A 44 7.03 -18.97 9.86
CA GLN A 44 7.76 -19.99 9.11
C GLN A 44 9.27 -19.72 9.07
N LEU A 45 9.71 -18.47 8.92
CA LEU A 45 11.13 -18.11 8.99
C LEU A 45 11.70 -18.34 10.39
N LYS A 46 10.95 -17.98 11.42
CA LYS A 46 11.33 -18.20 12.82
C LYS A 46 11.47 -19.68 13.14
N LEU A 47 10.55 -20.52 12.66
CA LEU A 47 10.65 -21.97 12.79
C LEU A 47 11.96 -22.51 12.17
N ILE A 48 12.26 -22.07 10.93
CA ILE A 48 13.49 -22.47 10.23
C ILE A 48 14.74 -21.99 10.98
N GLN A 49 14.72 -20.78 11.52
CA GLN A 49 15.79 -20.24 12.35
C GLN A 49 15.99 -21.11 13.61
N GLU A 50 14.93 -21.40 14.37
CA GLU A 50 15.00 -22.22 15.60
C GLU A 50 15.54 -23.63 15.32
N MET A 51 15.17 -24.23 14.18
CA MET A 51 15.74 -25.51 13.73
C MET A 51 17.24 -25.39 13.45
N LEU A 52 17.67 -24.36 12.72
CA LEU A 52 19.08 -24.16 12.42
C LEU A 52 19.91 -23.84 13.68
N GLU A 53 19.36 -23.07 14.62
CA GLU A 53 19.99 -22.74 15.91
C GLU A 53 20.13 -23.96 16.82
N SER A 54 19.17 -24.89 16.77
CA SER A 54 19.25 -26.17 17.48
C SER A 54 20.14 -27.21 16.79
N GLY A 55 20.76 -26.87 15.65
CA GLY A 55 21.61 -27.75 14.86
C GLY A 55 20.84 -28.77 13.99
N LEU A 56 19.51 -28.61 13.87
CA LEU A 56 18.67 -29.42 13.00
C LEU A 56 18.70 -28.85 11.58
N VAL A 57 18.74 -29.74 10.58
CA VAL A 57 18.66 -29.36 9.17
C VAL A 57 17.18 -29.35 8.75
N PRO A 58 16.61 -28.21 8.33
CA PRO A 58 15.23 -28.14 7.90
C PRO A 58 14.95 -29.08 6.72
N GLY A 59 13.81 -29.76 6.78
CA GLY A 59 13.38 -30.70 5.75
C GLY A 59 13.10 -30.00 4.41
N PRO A 60 13.13 -30.72 3.27
CA PRO A 60 12.85 -30.14 1.95
C PRO A 60 11.47 -29.48 1.87
N GLY A 61 10.48 -30.01 2.58
CA GLY A 61 9.14 -29.42 2.66
C GLY A 61 9.10 -28.05 3.36
N GLU A 62 10.00 -27.79 4.29
CA GLU A 62 10.06 -26.50 5.01
C GLU A 62 10.68 -25.41 4.14
N TRP A 63 11.68 -25.77 3.32
CA TRP A 63 12.24 -24.88 2.31
C TRP A 63 11.23 -24.53 1.23
N GLU A 64 10.42 -25.49 0.77
CA GLU A 64 9.41 -25.24 -0.26
C GLU A 64 8.28 -24.32 0.26
N LYS A 65 7.98 -24.35 1.57
CA LYS A 65 7.05 -23.39 2.18
C LYS A 65 7.51 -21.94 2.02
N ILE A 66 8.82 -21.65 2.02
CA ILE A 66 9.33 -20.29 1.76
C ILE A 66 8.92 -19.82 0.37
N ARG A 67 8.96 -20.71 -0.62
CA ARG A 67 8.56 -20.39 -2.00
C ARG A 67 7.08 -20.02 -2.11
N SER A 68 6.25 -20.50 -1.19
CA SER A 68 4.81 -20.19 -1.13
C SER A 68 4.51 -18.80 -0.56
N PHE A 69 5.52 -18.08 -0.04
CA PHE A 69 5.34 -16.71 0.44
C PHE A 69 4.88 -15.77 -0.69
N PRO A 70 4.28 -14.61 -0.35
CA PRO A 70 3.80 -13.65 -1.33
C PRO A 70 4.87 -13.29 -2.35
N LYS A 71 4.53 -13.28 -3.64
CA LYS A 71 5.43 -12.79 -4.68
C LYS A 71 5.68 -11.28 -4.51
N PRO A 72 6.90 -10.80 -4.75
CA PRO A 72 8.09 -11.55 -5.20
C PRO A 72 8.94 -12.15 -4.06
N TRP A 73 8.58 -11.94 -2.79
CA TRP A 73 9.39 -12.36 -1.65
C TRP A 73 9.70 -13.85 -1.66
N GLY A 74 8.70 -14.71 -1.82
CA GLY A 74 8.92 -16.15 -1.75
C GLY A 74 9.94 -16.65 -2.77
N GLU A 75 9.90 -16.14 -3.99
CA GLU A 75 10.80 -16.56 -5.07
C GLU A 75 12.22 -16.02 -4.85
N ILE A 76 12.36 -14.72 -4.56
CA ILE A 76 13.67 -14.08 -4.36
C ILE A 76 14.35 -14.58 -3.08
N LEU A 77 13.59 -14.76 -2.00
CA LEU A 77 14.12 -15.30 -0.75
C LEU A 77 14.57 -16.75 -0.93
N PHE A 78 13.74 -17.57 -1.57
CA PHE A 78 14.10 -18.96 -1.85
C PHE A 78 15.38 -19.03 -2.71
N ALA A 79 15.48 -18.21 -3.77
CA ALA A 79 16.69 -18.12 -4.58
C ALA A 79 17.92 -17.67 -3.78
N SER A 80 17.75 -16.71 -2.87
CA SER A 80 18.81 -16.23 -1.98
C SER A 80 19.31 -17.32 -1.04
N LEU A 81 18.40 -18.04 -0.38
CA LEU A 81 18.72 -19.11 0.57
C LEU A 81 19.30 -20.34 -0.14
N ALA A 82 18.78 -20.68 -1.32
CA ALA A 82 19.30 -21.76 -2.15
C ALA A 82 20.75 -21.48 -2.58
N GLU A 83 21.06 -20.24 -2.98
CA GLU A 83 22.42 -19.83 -3.31
C GLU A 83 23.35 -19.91 -2.09
N LEU A 84 22.93 -19.36 -0.94
CA LEU A 84 23.72 -19.41 0.30
C LEU A 84 24.04 -20.87 0.68
N ARG A 85 23.05 -21.75 0.58
CA ARG A 85 23.20 -23.18 0.86
C ARG A 85 24.15 -23.86 -0.14
N ALA A 86 24.00 -23.57 -1.42
CA ALA A 86 24.83 -24.17 -2.47
C ALA A 86 26.31 -23.79 -2.30
N GLN A 87 26.58 -22.58 -1.82
CA GLN A 87 27.93 -22.06 -1.60
C GLN A 87 28.47 -22.35 -0.19
N GLY A 88 27.69 -23.02 0.69
CA GLY A 88 28.08 -23.26 2.08
C GLY A 88 28.21 -21.99 2.93
N ALA A 89 27.57 -20.89 2.51
CA ALA A 89 27.60 -19.61 3.20
C ALA A 89 26.65 -19.61 4.42
N PRO A 90 26.91 -18.77 5.45
CA PRO A 90 26.08 -18.72 6.64
C PRO A 90 24.66 -18.24 6.31
N ILE A 91 23.69 -19.12 6.51
CA ILE A 91 22.26 -18.87 6.21
C ILE A 91 21.60 -18.04 7.34
N LEU A 92 21.99 -18.30 8.59
CA LEU A 92 21.34 -17.76 9.78
C LEU A 92 21.31 -16.22 9.82
N PRO A 93 22.40 -15.48 9.50
CA PRO A 93 22.37 -14.02 9.49
C PRO A 93 21.37 -13.46 8.46
N SER A 94 21.27 -14.09 7.29
CA SER A 94 20.32 -13.68 6.25
C SER A 94 18.87 -13.94 6.67
N LEU A 95 18.60 -15.09 7.29
CA LEU A 95 17.27 -15.38 7.83
C LEU A 95 16.85 -14.38 8.91
N LEU A 96 17.75 -14.05 9.85
CA LEU A 96 17.50 -13.06 10.89
C LEU A 96 17.16 -11.67 10.31
N ARG A 97 17.90 -11.23 9.29
CA ARG A 97 17.63 -9.96 8.60
C ARG A 97 16.29 -9.97 7.88
N MET A 98 15.98 -11.05 7.16
CA MET A 98 14.72 -11.22 6.44
C MET A 98 13.53 -11.26 7.39
N GLN A 99 13.64 -12.01 8.48
CA GLN A 99 12.63 -12.08 9.54
C GLN A 99 12.39 -10.69 10.13
N LYS A 100 13.45 -10.00 10.57
CA LYS A 100 13.34 -8.66 11.13
C LYS A 100 12.68 -7.68 10.15
N THR A 101 13.05 -7.73 8.88
CA THR A 101 12.44 -6.89 7.84
C THR A 101 10.94 -7.19 7.68
N LEU A 102 10.53 -8.46 7.71
CA LEU A 102 9.12 -8.83 7.63
C LEU A 102 8.33 -8.46 8.90
N GLU A 103 8.92 -8.63 10.08
CA GLU A 103 8.34 -8.18 11.35
C GLU A 103 8.09 -6.67 11.33
N GLU A 104 9.11 -5.89 10.94
CA GLU A 104 8.99 -4.43 10.79
C GLU A 104 7.93 -4.04 9.75
N GLN A 105 7.79 -4.79 8.65
CA GLN A 105 6.71 -4.57 7.68
C GLN A 105 5.33 -4.90 8.25
N VAL A 106 5.18 -5.98 9.01
CA VAL A 106 3.92 -6.33 9.68
C VAL A 106 3.52 -5.22 10.66
N GLU A 107 4.44 -4.80 11.52
CA GLU A 107 4.22 -3.70 12.47
C GLU A 107 3.84 -2.40 11.74
N PHE A 108 4.56 -2.08 10.67
CA PHE A 108 4.31 -0.88 9.87
C PHE A 108 2.91 -0.90 9.23
N ILE A 109 2.50 -2.01 8.62
CA ILE A 109 1.17 -2.15 8.02
C ILE A 109 0.08 -2.05 9.11
N GLN A 110 0.34 -2.60 10.30
CA GLN A 110 -0.59 -2.52 11.42
C GLN A 110 -0.74 -1.10 11.95
N ASP A 111 0.36 -0.39 12.19
CA ASP A 111 0.35 1.02 12.61
C ASP A 111 -0.37 1.89 11.56
N ALA A 112 -0.06 1.69 10.28
CA ALA A 112 -0.73 2.38 9.18
C ALA A 112 -2.24 2.08 9.14
N LYS A 113 -2.65 0.84 9.39
CA LYS A 113 -4.06 0.43 9.47
C LYS A 113 -4.76 1.07 10.67
N VAL A 114 -4.12 1.13 11.83
CA VAL A 114 -4.68 1.75 13.04
C VAL A 114 -4.88 3.25 12.82
N LYS A 115 -3.86 3.97 12.34
CA LYS A 115 -3.93 5.43 12.10
C LYS A 115 -4.98 5.81 11.05
N SER A 116 -5.14 4.98 10.03
CA SER A 116 -6.15 5.20 9.00
C SER A 116 -7.55 4.69 9.37
N SER A 117 -7.71 3.98 10.50
CA SER A 117 -9.01 3.47 10.95
C SER A 117 -9.96 4.59 11.35
N GLN A 118 -9.44 5.73 11.82
CA GLN A 118 -10.24 6.92 12.11
C GLN A 118 -10.94 7.45 10.85
N ALA A 119 -10.20 7.61 9.75
CA ALA A 119 -10.77 8.05 8.47
C ALA A 119 -11.77 7.04 7.91
N PHE A 120 -11.51 5.74 8.10
CA PHE A 120 -12.47 4.68 7.78
C PHE A 120 -13.76 4.82 8.59
N GLY A 121 -13.65 5.03 9.91
CA GLY A 121 -14.79 5.26 10.78
C GLY A 121 -15.61 6.47 10.37
N GLN A 122 -14.95 7.60 10.03
CA GLN A 122 -15.62 8.79 9.50
C GLN A 122 -16.35 8.51 8.19
N ALA A 123 -15.75 7.75 7.28
CA ALA A 123 -16.37 7.37 6.02
C ALA A 123 -17.63 6.51 6.26
N VAL A 124 -17.53 5.48 7.11
CA VAL A 124 -18.66 4.60 7.47
C VAL A 124 -19.77 5.38 8.15
N LEU A 125 -19.43 6.25 9.11
CA LEU A 125 -20.40 7.12 9.78
C LEU A 125 -21.10 8.04 8.78
N GLY A 126 -20.36 8.67 7.85
CA GLY A 126 -20.96 9.52 6.81
C GLY A 126 -21.91 8.76 5.89
N LEU A 127 -21.61 7.50 5.57
CA LEU A 127 -22.47 6.63 4.78
C LEU A 127 -23.74 6.22 5.53
N ILE A 128 -23.62 5.83 6.81
CA ILE A 128 -24.72 5.37 7.66
C ILE A 128 -25.62 6.52 8.12
N LEU A 129 -25.07 7.74 8.25
CA LEU A 129 -25.83 8.91 8.69
C LEU A 129 -27.02 9.19 7.77
N VAL A 130 -26.85 9.03 6.46
CA VAL A 130 -27.89 9.33 5.46
C VAL A 130 -29.15 8.45 5.62
N PRO A 131 -29.08 7.10 5.65
CA PRO A 131 -30.26 6.27 5.85
C PRO A 131 -30.87 6.43 7.24
N VAL A 132 -30.06 6.62 8.28
CA VAL A 132 -30.58 6.89 9.64
C VAL A 132 -31.35 8.20 9.66
N PHE A 133 -30.81 9.25 9.06
CA PHE A 133 -31.43 10.56 9.01
C PHE A 133 -32.70 10.55 8.15
N SER A 134 -32.69 9.84 7.01
CA SER A 134 -33.87 9.61 6.17
C SER A 134 -34.98 8.90 6.95
N LEU A 135 -34.66 7.84 7.70
CA LEU A 135 -35.63 7.13 8.54
C LEU A 135 -36.22 8.05 9.62
N VAL A 136 -35.38 8.82 10.31
CA VAL A 136 -35.84 9.77 11.34
C VAL A 136 -36.76 10.83 10.75
N LEU A 137 -36.41 11.41 9.59
CA LEU A 137 -37.27 12.37 8.89
C LEU A 137 -38.61 11.76 8.49
N PHE A 138 -38.61 10.55 7.94
CA PHE A 138 -39.83 9.84 7.54
C PHE A 138 -40.78 9.59 8.71
N LEU A 139 -40.24 9.28 9.90
CA LEU A 139 -41.04 9.06 11.11
C LEU A 139 -41.56 10.37 11.73
N LEU A 140 -40.77 11.44 11.68
CA LEU A 140 -41.12 12.72 12.31
C LEU A 140 -42.05 13.59 11.46
N MET A 141 -42.06 13.43 10.13
CA MET A 141 -42.84 14.25 9.22
C MET A 141 -43.95 13.41 8.55
N PRO A 142 -45.19 13.40 9.09
CA PRO A 142 -46.26 12.55 8.58
C PRO A 142 -46.65 12.84 7.13
N GLY A 143 -46.51 14.08 6.63
CA GLY A 143 -46.76 14.43 5.22
C GLY A 143 -45.86 13.67 4.24
N LEU A 144 -44.68 13.19 4.66
CA LEU A 144 -43.83 12.36 3.81
C LEU A 144 -44.44 11.00 3.46
N GLN A 145 -45.45 10.53 4.21
CA GLN A 145 -46.13 9.27 3.94
C GLN A 145 -46.99 9.36 2.66
N GLU A 146 -47.59 10.52 2.40
CA GLU A 146 -48.39 10.76 1.19
C GLU A 146 -47.50 10.79 -0.05
N SER A 147 -46.30 11.38 0.09
CA SER A 147 -45.27 11.46 -0.95
C SER A 147 -44.15 10.40 -0.81
N ALA A 148 -44.45 9.22 -0.26
CA ALA A 148 -43.44 8.21 0.10
C ALA A 148 -42.50 7.80 -1.05
N LYS A 149 -43.02 7.71 -2.29
CA LYS A 149 -42.21 7.36 -3.47
C LYS A 149 -41.18 8.44 -3.80
N ALA A 150 -41.57 9.71 -3.73
CA ALA A 150 -40.68 10.84 -4.00
C ALA A 150 -39.61 10.96 -2.91
N PHE A 151 -40.00 10.77 -1.65
CA PHE A 151 -39.07 10.74 -0.53
C PHE A 151 -38.07 9.57 -0.60
N LEU A 152 -38.53 8.39 -1.03
CA LEU A 152 -37.65 7.24 -1.25
C LEU A 152 -36.63 7.51 -2.36
N LEU A 153 -37.05 8.12 -3.47
CA LEU A 153 -36.13 8.52 -4.55
C LEU A 153 -35.10 9.54 -4.04
N LEU A 154 -35.53 10.56 -3.30
CA LEU A 154 -34.65 11.55 -2.68
C LEU A 154 -33.61 10.89 -1.77
N SER A 155 -34.06 9.96 -0.93
CA SER A 155 -33.21 9.22 -0.01
C SER A 155 -32.20 8.34 -0.73
N LEU A 156 -32.61 7.69 -1.82
CA LEU A 156 -31.72 6.91 -2.67
C LEU A 156 -30.64 7.79 -3.30
N LEU A 157 -31.02 8.95 -3.85
CA LEU A 157 -30.07 9.90 -4.45
C LEU A 157 -29.05 10.42 -3.43
N SER A 158 -29.50 10.81 -2.24
CA SER A 158 -28.61 11.24 -1.15
C SER A 158 -27.69 10.11 -0.69
N PHE A 159 -28.18 8.86 -0.63
CA PHE A 159 -27.35 7.71 -0.26
C PHE A 159 -26.26 7.43 -1.30
N LEU A 160 -26.61 7.50 -2.59
CA LEU A 160 -25.66 7.33 -3.69
C LEU A 160 -24.59 8.43 -3.67
N TRP A 161 -24.99 9.67 -3.39
CA TRP A 161 -24.05 10.79 -3.28
C TRP A 161 -23.11 10.65 -2.07
N SER A 162 -23.61 10.22 -0.90
CA SER A 162 -22.76 9.90 0.26
C SER A 162 -21.84 8.70 0.01
N SER A 163 -22.29 7.72 -0.79
CA SER A 163 -21.45 6.60 -1.22
C SER A 163 -20.22 7.09 -1.99
N VAL A 164 -20.36 8.10 -2.86
CA VAL A 164 -19.22 8.77 -3.53
C VAL A 164 -18.20 9.29 -2.51
N ALA A 165 -18.67 9.95 -1.45
CA ALA A 165 -17.84 10.45 -0.35
C ALA A 165 -17.07 9.32 0.34
N PHE A 166 -17.77 8.25 0.68
CA PHE A 166 -17.22 7.08 1.36
C PHE A 166 -16.04 6.51 0.58
N ILE A 167 -16.19 6.33 -0.73
CA ILE A 167 -15.16 5.75 -1.60
C ILE A 167 -13.97 6.67 -1.73
N TRP A 168 -14.23 7.97 -1.84
CA TRP A 168 -13.18 8.94 -1.92
C TRP A 168 -12.31 8.90 -0.65
N MET A 169 -12.94 8.89 0.53
CA MET A 169 -12.22 8.74 1.81
C MET A 169 -11.47 7.40 1.90
N MET A 170 -12.07 6.30 1.45
CA MET A 170 -11.40 5.00 1.37
C MET A 170 -10.17 5.05 0.47
N SER A 171 -10.26 5.73 -0.67
CA SER A 171 -9.16 5.88 -1.61
C SER A 171 -8.05 6.77 -1.05
N LEU A 172 -8.40 7.84 -0.32
CA LEU A 172 -7.43 8.69 0.37
C LEU A 172 -6.70 7.92 1.47
N SER A 173 -7.44 7.14 2.26
CA SER A 173 -6.92 6.29 3.33
C SER A 173 -5.94 5.25 2.78
N ASP A 174 -6.33 4.56 1.71
CA ASP A 174 -5.48 3.56 1.04
C ASP A 174 -4.23 4.20 0.42
N ASN A 175 -4.34 5.37 -0.23
CA ASN A 175 -3.17 6.07 -0.77
C ASN A 175 -2.21 6.53 0.34
N ALA A 176 -2.72 7.06 1.44
CA ALA A 176 -1.91 7.52 2.57
C ALA A 176 -1.08 6.38 3.19
N ARG A 177 -1.64 5.16 3.28
CA ARG A 177 -0.92 3.96 3.77
C ARG A 177 0.33 3.62 2.96
N PHE A 178 0.37 4.00 1.68
CA PHE A 178 1.50 3.79 0.78
C PHE A 178 2.21 5.09 0.42
N GLY A 179 2.10 6.14 1.23
CA GLY A 179 2.82 7.40 0.99
C GLY A 179 2.45 8.09 -0.33
N ASN A 180 1.18 7.96 -0.74
CA ASN A 180 0.64 8.38 -2.04
C ASN A 180 1.31 7.74 -3.27
N MET A 181 2.06 6.65 -3.10
CA MET A 181 2.59 5.92 -4.25
C MET A 181 1.47 5.47 -5.18
N ARG A 182 1.74 5.56 -6.49
CA ARG A 182 0.80 5.09 -7.51
C ARG A 182 0.57 3.60 -7.31
N VAL A 183 -0.67 3.15 -7.49
CA VAL A 183 -1.08 1.75 -7.29
C VAL A 183 -0.16 0.77 -8.04
N ALA A 184 0.22 1.10 -9.28
CA ALA A 184 1.14 0.30 -10.10
C ALA A 184 2.53 0.12 -9.47
N ASN A 185 2.99 1.11 -8.70
CA ASN A 185 4.32 1.17 -8.12
C ASN A 185 4.37 0.67 -6.68
N ARG A 186 3.23 0.42 -6.01
CA ARG A 186 3.22 -0.04 -4.60
C ARG A 186 3.99 -1.34 -4.37
N LYS A 187 4.03 -2.22 -5.38
CA LYS A 187 4.85 -3.45 -5.35
C LYS A 187 6.34 -3.16 -5.23
N TRP A 188 6.81 -1.97 -5.60
CA TRP A 188 8.22 -1.60 -5.50
C TRP A 188 8.73 -1.64 -4.06
N LEU A 189 7.92 -1.27 -3.07
CA LEU A 189 8.33 -1.33 -1.66
C LEU A 189 8.80 -2.73 -1.28
N VAL A 190 8.03 -3.72 -1.70
CA VAL A 190 8.26 -5.14 -1.43
C VAL A 190 9.44 -5.67 -2.25
N ILE A 191 9.49 -5.30 -3.54
CA ILE A 191 10.54 -5.68 -4.49
C ILE A 191 11.93 -5.16 -4.06
N VAL A 192 12.00 -3.91 -3.60
CA VAL A 192 13.26 -3.26 -3.17
C VAL A 192 13.90 -4.07 -2.06
N HIS A 193 13.16 -4.36 -0.98
CA HIS A 193 13.70 -5.15 0.13
C HIS A 193 14.19 -6.53 -0.31
N ALA A 194 13.38 -7.26 -1.08
CA ALA A 194 13.78 -8.57 -1.56
C ALA A 194 15.05 -8.51 -2.43
N THR A 195 15.17 -7.47 -3.26
CA THR A 195 16.35 -7.28 -4.11
C THR A 195 17.59 -6.91 -3.30
N LEU A 196 17.46 -6.08 -2.28
CA LEU A 196 18.57 -5.74 -1.38
C LEU A 196 19.06 -6.97 -0.60
N GLU A 197 18.14 -7.79 -0.08
CA GLU A 197 18.49 -9.05 0.56
C GLU A 197 19.18 -10.01 -0.42
N ARG A 198 18.75 -10.06 -1.68
CA ARG A 198 19.43 -10.84 -2.73
C ARG A 198 20.85 -10.37 -2.95
N ILE A 199 21.09 -9.06 -3.02
CA ILE A 199 22.43 -8.47 -3.16
C ILE A 199 23.31 -8.86 -1.96
N LEU A 200 22.80 -8.70 -0.73
CA LEU A 200 23.53 -9.05 0.49
C LEU A 200 23.86 -10.55 0.54
N ALA A 201 22.89 -11.41 0.20
CA ALA A 201 23.09 -12.85 0.12
C ALA A 201 24.20 -13.20 -0.89
N LEU A 202 24.15 -12.65 -2.11
CA LEU A 202 25.18 -12.87 -3.13
C LEU A 202 26.57 -12.42 -2.65
N ILE A 203 26.70 -11.23 -2.07
CA ILE A 203 27.98 -10.74 -1.54
C ILE A 203 28.51 -11.67 -0.43
N SER A 204 27.63 -12.14 0.45
CA SER A 204 28.02 -13.05 1.55
C SER A 204 28.48 -14.43 1.07
N THR A 205 28.12 -14.85 -0.16
CA THR A 205 28.70 -16.05 -0.80
C THR A 205 30.10 -15.84 -1.36
N GLY A 206 30.64 -14.62 -1.26
CA GLY A 206 31.95 -14.25 -1.81
C GLY A 206 31.92 -13.76 -3.25
N LEU A 207 30.73 -13.56 -3.84
CA LEU A 207 30.62 -12.95 -5.17
C LEU A 207 31.07 -11.48 -5.11
N PRO A 208 31.83 -10.99 -6.11
CA PRO A 208 32.16 -9.58 -6.23
C PRO A 208 30.90 -8.69 -6.19
N PRO A 209 30.95 -7.51 -5.54
CA PRO A 209 29.78 -6.63 -5.40
C PRO A 209 29.12 -6.19 -6.72
N ASP A 210 29.90 -5.97 -7.78
CA ASP A 210 29.40 -5.62 -9.11
C ASP A 210 28.65 -6.77 -9.78
N LEU A 211 29.17 -8.00 -9.65
CA LEU A 211 28.50 -9.20 -10.16
C LEU A 211 27.24 -9.52 -9.36
N SER A 212 27.29 -9.31 -8.04
CA SER A 212 26.13 -9.46 -7.14
C SER A 212 25.02 -8.49 -7.51
N TRP A 213 25.35 -7.21 -7.75
CA TRP A 213 24.41 -6.21 -8.25
C TRP A 213 23.78 -6.65 -9.57
N ARG A 214 24.60 -7.02 -10.55
CA ARG A 214 24.12 -7.41 -11.88
C ARG A 214 23.13 -8.57 -11.81
N LYS A 215 23.48 -9.65 -11.10
CA LYS A 215 22.60 -10.82 -10.93
C LYS A 215 21.28 -10.44 -10.25
N ALA A 216 21.33 -9.63 -9.21
CA ALA A 216 20.12 -9.16 -8.53
C ALA A 216 19.25 -8.27 -9.44
N MET A 217 19.86 -7.44 -10.29
CA MET A 217 19.12 -6.61 -11.26
C MET A 217 18.50 -7.44 -12.40
N GLU A 218 19.20 -8.49 -12.86
CA GLU A 218 18.67 -9.44 -13.85
C GLU A 218 17.45 -10.17 -13.30
N GLU A 219 17.48 -10.57 -12.02
CA GLU A 219 16.34 -11.16 -11.33
C GLU A 219 15.20 -10.14 -11.10
N LEU A 220 15.53 -8.91 -10.70
CA LEU A 220 14.59 -7.80 -10.57
C LEU A 220 13.85 -7.51 -11.89
N ALA A 221 14.53 -7.64 -13.04
CA ALA A 221 13.96 -7.40 -14.36
C ALA A 221 12.78 -8.34 -14.68
N LEU A 222 12.72 -9.52 -14.05
CA LEU A 222 11.62 -10.46 -14.18
C LEU A 222 10.33 -9.95 -13.51
N TYR A 223 10.45 -9.09 -12.49
CA TYR A 223 9.32 -8.58 -11.71
C TYR A 223 8.96 -7.13 -12.05
N ASP A 224 9.95 -6.29 -12.35
CA ASP A 224 9.74 -4.89 -12.67
C ASP A 224 10.84 -4.27 -13.52
N SER A 225 10.61 -4.23 -14.83
CA SER A 225 11.53 -3.58 -15.78
C SER A 225 11.58 -2.06 -15.67
N ALA A 226 10.59 -1.41 -15.05
CA ALA A 226 10.62 0.04 -14.84
C ALA A 226 11.62 0.40 -13.74
N LEU A 227 11.60 -0.32 -12.61
CA LEU A 227 12.56 -0.09 -11.52
C LEU A 227 14.00 -0.38 -11.97
N VAL A 228 14.22 -1.44 -12.77
CA VAL A 228 15.54 -1.73 -13.36
C VAL A 228 16.05 -0.61 -14.26
N LYS A 229 15.17 0.09 -15.00
CA LYS A 229 15.58 1.22 -15.83
C LYS A 229 16.09 2.40 -14.99
N GLU A 230 15.53 2.60 -13.80
CA GLU A 230 15.96 3.64 -12.88
C GLU A 230 17.28 3.27 -12.19
N TRP A 231 17.42 2.02 -11.74
CA TRP A 231 18.60 1.55 -11.00
C TRP A 231 19.79 1.18 -11.90
N LYS A 232 19.50 0.78 -13.15
CA LYS A 232 20.41 0.19 -14.15
C LYS A 232 20.93 -1.19 -13.76
N ILE A 233 21.03 -2.07 -14.76
CA ILE A 233 21.57 -3.42 -14.59
C ILE A 233 23.05 -3.39 -14.20
N GLN A 234 23.81 -2.44 -14.74
CA GLN A 234 25.26 -2.35 -14.53
C GLN A 234 25.61 -1.25 -13.52
N VAL A 235 26.53 -1.59 -12.62
CA VAL A 235 27.12 -0.64 -11.67
C VAL A 235 27.88 0.47 -12.40
N TRP A 236 28.56 0.15 -13.50
CA TRP A 236 29.38 1.08 -14.28
C TRP A 236 28.67 1.55 -15.57
N ASP A 237 27.35 1.75 -15.53
CA ASP A 237 26.61 2.31 -16.67
C ASP A 237 27.03 3.78 -16.94
N PRO A 238 27.65 4.09 -18.11
CA PRO A 238 28.09 5.44 -18.47
C PRO A 238 26.94 6.38 -18.81
N ASP A 239 25.77 5.86 -19.16
CA ASP A 239 24.56 6.62 -19.46
C ASP A 239 23.73 6.93 -18.20
N PHE A 240 24.25 6.62 -17.01
CA PHE A 240 23.57 6.91 -15.78
C PHE A 240 23.54 8.42 -15.50
N ARG A 241 22.35 9.01 -15.59
CA ARG A 241 22.09 10.41 -15.23
C ARG A 241 21.16 10.47 -14.04
N VAL A 242 21.58 11.20 -13.00
CA VAL A 242 20.73 11.47 -11.82
C VAL A 242 19.70 12.53 -12.21
N GLY A 243 18.55 12.10 -12.69
CA GLY A 243 17.46 12.97 -13.13
C GLY A 243 16.11 12.41 -12.70
N ILE A 244 15.87 12.33 -11.39
CA ILE A 244 14.61 11.79 -10.87
C ILE A 244 13.49 12.81 -11.11
N LYS A 245 12.83 12.72 -12.27
CA LYS A 245 11.63 13.50 -12.62
C LYS A 245 10.35 12.90 -12.03
N VAL A 246 10.45 12.28 -10.86
CA VAL A 246 9.29 11.67 -10.20
C VAL A 246 8.70 12.70 -9.25
N GLU A 247 7.39 12.91 -9.25
CA GLU A 247 6.76 13.90 -8.37
C GLU A 247 6.52 13.36 -6.95
N ASN A 248 6.26 12.05 -6.81
CA ASN A 248 5.98 11.42 -5.53
C ASN A 248 7.27 11.15 -4.73
N GLU A 249 7.31 11.61 -3.48
CA GLU A 249 8.49 11.47 -2.62
C GLU A 249 8.82 10.02 -2.24
N CYS A 250 7.83 9.14 -2.02
CA CYS A 250 8.09 7.73 -1.72
C CYS A 250 8.66 6.99 -2.93
N GLU A 251 8.18 7.29 -4.13
CA GLU A 251 8.77 6.76 -5.36
C GLU A 251 10.20 7.29 -5.56
N ARG A 252 10.47 8.56 -5.22
CA ARG A 252 11.85 9.10 -5.19
C ARG A 252 12.74 8.36 -4.20
N LEU A 253 12.24 8.05 -3.00
CA LEU A 253 13.00 7.29 -1.99
C LEU A 253 13.37 5.91 -2.52
N VAL A 254 12.41 5.18 -3.10
CA VAL A 254 12.65 3.87 -3.72
C VAL A 254 13.75 3.95 -4.80
N ILE A 255 13.67 4.93 -5.70
CA ILE A 255 14.68 5.11 -6.73
C ILE A 255 16.03 5.48 -6.11
N GLY A 256 16.02 6.39 -5.13
CA GLY A 256 17.20 6.89 -4.41
C GLY A 256 18.00 5.77 -3.75
N VAL A 257 17.34 4.80 -3.12
CA VAL A 257 17.99 3.66 -2.47
C VAL A 257 18.84 2.84 -3.43
N GLY A 258 18.32 2.53 -4.62
CA GLY A 258 19.12 1.81 -5.63
C GLY A 258 20.34 2.60 -6.08
N ILE A 259 20.19 3.92 -6.23
CA ILE A 259 21.29 4.81 -6.58
C ILE A 259 22.35 4.84 -5.47
N GLU A 260 21.93 4.92 -4.21
CA GLU A 260 22.82 4.92 -3.05
C GLU A 260 23.56 3.59 -2.89
N VAL A 261 22.86 2.46 -3.03
CA VAL A 261 23.48 1.12 -3.01
C VAL A 261 24.49 0.98 -4.15
N ARG A 262 24.13 1.41 -5.35
CA ARG A 262 25.04 1.40 -6.50
C ARG A 262 26.29 2.24 -6.24
N ARG A 263 26.15 3.46 -5.72
CA ARG A 263 27.28 4.32 -5.33
C ARG A 263 28.14 3.70 -4.24
N SER A 264 27.51 3.06 -3.26
CA SER A 264 28.20 2.36 -2.19
C SER A 264 29.06 1.20 -2.72
N ILE A 265 28.53 0.44 -3.68
CA ILE A 265 29.26 -0.61 -4.39
C ILE A 265 30.43 -0.03 -5.19
N GLN A 266 30.21 1.05 -5.96
CA GLN A 266 31.29 1.73 -6.71
C GLN A 266 32.42 2.18 -5.77
N ALA A 267 32.07 2.85 -4.67
CA ALA A 267 33.03 3.31 -3.68
C ALA A 267 33.81 2.15 -3.05
N SER A 268 33.12 1.06 -2.71
CA SER A 268 33.74 -0.16 -2.17
C SER A 268 34.72 -0.82 -3.15
N LEU A 269 34.38 -0.88 -4.44
CA LEU A 269 35.27 -1.42 -5.48
C LEU A 269 36.51 -0.55 -5.70
N ILE A 270 36.38 0.78 -5.58
CA ILE A 270 37.51 1.72 -5.69
C ILE A 270 38.39 1.67 -4.44
N GLU A 271 37.79 1.62 -3.26
CA GLU A 271 38.48 1.65 -1.97
C GLU A 271 39.04 0.29 -1.54
N GLY A 272 38.60 -0.81 -2.16
CA GLY A 272 38.94 -2.18 -1.76
C GLY A 272 38.37 -2.58 -0.38
N ARG A 273 37.26 -1.96 0.04
CA ARG A 273 36.63 -2.18 1.37
C ARG A 273 35.31 -2.95 1.25
N PRO A 274 34.91 -3.73 2.26
CA PRO A 274 33.61 -4.42 2.24
C PRO A 274 32.43 -3.43 2.19
N CYS A 275 31.40 -3.74 1.39
CA CYS A 275 30.20 -2.89 1.24
C CYS A 275 28.96 -3.38 1.99
N MET A 276 28.97 -4.58 2.57
CA MET A 276 27.77 -5.17 3.21
C MET A 276 27.19 -4.24 4.27
N ASP A 277 28.01 -3.75 5.21
CA ASP A 277 27.54 -2.87 6.29
C ASP A 277 26.94 -1.55 5.75
N ARG A 278 27.48 -1.03 4.65
CA ARG A 278 26.95 0.17 3.99
C ARG A 278 25.59 -0.12 3.37
N ILE A 279 25.43 -1.26 2.69
CA ILE A 279 24.16 -1.67 2.08
C ILE A 279 23.10 -1.91 3.17
N GLU A 280 23.46 -2.59 4.26
CA GLU A 280 22.55 -2.79 5.40
C GLU A 280 22.12 -1.46 6.04
N SER A 281 23.06 -0.50 6.17
CA SER A 281 22.74 0.84 6.67
C SER A 281 21.76 1.57 5.76
N ILE A 282 21.95 1.50 4.44
CA ILE A 282 21.04 2.10 3.45
C ILE A 282 19.66 1.45 3.54
N GLN A 283 19.57 0.13 3.67
CA GLN A 283 18.29 -0.58 3.83
C GLN A 283 17.53 -0.16 5.09
N LYS A 284 18.24 -0.01 6.23
CA LYS A 284 17.66 0.47 7.49
C LYS A 284 17.20 1.93 7.37
N ALA A 285 18.01 2.79 6.77
CA ALA A 285 17.67 4.20 6.54
C ALA A 285 16.41 4.32 5.65
N PHE A 286 16.33 3.52 4.59
CA PHE A 286 15.16 3.48 3.71
C PHE A 286 13.86 3.16 4.46
N LEU A 287 13.87 2.15 5.35
CA LEU A 287 12.70 1.78 6.14
C LEU A 287 12.24 2.92 7.06
N LEU A 288 13.18 3.59 7.71
CA LEU A 288 12.89 4.73 8.58
C LEU A 288 12.31 5.91 7.78
N ASP A 289 12.91 6.23 6.63
CA ASP A 289 12.44 7.30 5.76
C ASP A 289 11.04 6.99 5.19
N LEU A 290 10.83 5.77 4.73
CA LEU A 290 9.53 5.31 4.24
C LEU A 290 8.47 5.44 5.34
N ARG A 291 8.78 4.99 6.56
CA ARG A 291 7.88 5.09 7.71
C ARG A 291 7.54 6.54 8.04
N SER A 292 8.54 7.42 8.02
CA SER A 292 8.37 8.85 8.25
C SER A 292 7.42 9.48 7.21
N ARG A 293 7.61 9.18 5.92
CA ARG A 293 6.75 9.69 4.84
C ARG A 293 5.32 9.17 4.94
N VAL A 294 5.14 7.87 5.18
CA VAL A 294 3.79 7.31 5.36
C VAL A 294 3.11 7.88 6.60
N SER A 295 3.83 8.07 7.71
CA SER A 295 3.26 8.71 8.89
C SER A 295 2.84 10.15 8.62
N THR A 296 3.63 10.90 7.84
CA THR A 296 3.28 12.27 7.43
C THR A 296 1.99 12.28 6.61
N GLU A 297 1.87 11.37 5.64
CA GLU A 297 0.67 11.24 4.82
C GLU A 297 -0.57 10.81 5.61
N LEU A 298 -0.42 9.91 6.57
CA LEU A 298 -1.49 9.50 7.48
C LEU A 298 -1.93 10.65 8.40
N ASN A 299 -1.01 11.49 8.87
CA ASN A 299 -1.32 12.64 9.71
C ASN A 299 -2.09 13.74 8.94
N LEU A 300 -1.90 13.84 7.62
CA LEU A 300 -2.65 14.75 6.75
C LEU A 300 -4.05 14.22 6.38
N LEU A 301 -4.31 12.93 6.60
CA LEU A 301 -5.54 12.26 6.19
C LEU A 301 -6.82 12.91 6.76
N PRO A 302 -6.92 13.27 8.06
CA PRO A 302 -8.12 13.91 8.60
C PRO A 302 -8.48 15.21 7.88
N GLN A 303 -7.48 16.05 7.58
CA GLN A 303 -7.68 17.31 6.84
C GLN A 303 -8.16 17.05 5.40
N ARG A 304 -7.60 16.04 4.74
CA ARG A 304 -7.99 15.67 3.36
C ARG A 304 -9.39 15.06 3.30
N CYS A 305 -9.82 14.35 4.34
CA CYS A 305 -11.18 13.79 4.46
C CYS A 305 -12.27 14.87 4.63
N LEU A 306 -11.92 16.10 5.01
CA LEU A 306 -12.88 17.20 5.07
C LEU A 306 -13.49 17.50 3.69
N LYS A 307 -12.72 17.39 2.60
CA LYS A 307 -13.22 17.65 1.24
C LYS A 307 -14.39 16.73 0.85
N PRO A 308 -14.28 15.39 0.91
CA PRO A 308 -15.42 14.51 0.64
C PRO A 308 -16.57 14.70 1.63
N LEU A 309 -16.30 15.01 2.91
CA LEU A 309 -17.37 15.32 3.89
C LEU A 309 -18.18 16.54 3.45
N PHE A 310 -17.52 17.65 3.13
CA PHE A 310 -18.19 18.91 2.77
C PHE A 310 -18.80 18.90 1.36
N LEU A 311 -18.18 18.21 0.40
CA LEU A 311 -18.66 18.21 -0.99
C LEU A 311 -19.72 17.14 -1.27
N CYS A 312 -19.77 16.08 -0.47
CA CYS A 312 -20.67 14.96 -0.73
C CYS A 312 -21.62 14.70 0.45
N VAL A 313 -21.12 14.51 1.67
CA VAL A 313 -21.99 14.14 2.80
C VAL A 313 -22.91 15.30 3.20
N LEU A 314 -22.36 16.51 3.37
CA LEU A 314 -23.15 17.67 3.80
C LEU A 314 -24.26 18.05 2.79
N PRO A 315 -24.02 18.10 1.46
CA PRO A 315 -25.07 18.29 0.47
C PRO A 315 -26.12 17.17 0.46
N SER A 316 -25.72 15.91 0.73
CA SER A 316 -26.69 14.79 0.81
C SER A 316 -27.68 14.98 1.96
N VAL A 317 -27.18 15.41 3.12
CA VAL A 317 -28.00 15.71 4.31
C VAL A 317 -28.87 16.94 4.06
N PHE A 318 -28.31 17.99 3.46
CA PHE A 318 -29.06 19.20 3.13
C PHE A 318 -30.17 18.92 2.11
N LEU A 319 -29.90 18.12 1.09
CA LEU A 319 -30.89 17.68 0.10
C LEU A 319 -32.03 16.89 0.76
N LEU A 320 -31.72 16.01 1.72
CA LEU A 320 -32.74 15.31 2.51
C LEU A 320 -33.59 16.30 3.30
N MET A 321 -32.98 17.24 4.03
CA MET A 321 -33.73 18.22 4.84
C MET A 321 -34.65 19.09 3.98
N MET A 322 -34.09 19.74 2.96
CA MET A 322 -34.83 20.67 2.11
C MET A 322 -35.87 19.97 1.24
N GLY A 323 -35.54 18.80 0.70
CA GLY A 323 -36.47 18.01 -0.09
C GLY A 323 -37.63 17.48 0.76
N SER A 324 -37.38 17.07 2.01
CA SER A 324 -38.45 16.68 2.94
C SER A 324 -39.39 17.84 3.22
N PHE A 325 -38.84 19.01 3.52
CA PHE A 325 -39.63 20.21 3.80
C PHE A 325 -40.48 20.64 2.58
N ALA A 326 -39.90 20.59 1.38
CA ALA A 326 -40.60 20.92 0.15
C ALA A 326 -41.76 19.96 -0.15
N LEU A 327 -41.56 18.65 0.05
CA LEU A 327 -42.61 17.65 -0.13
C LEU A 327 -43.76 17.88 0.87
N THR A 328 -43.44 18.11 2.15
CA THR A 328 -44.48 18.40 3.15
C THR A 328 -45.26 19.68 2.87
N LEU A 329 -44.68 20.68 2.21
CA LEU A 329 -45.37 21.92 1.87
C LEU A 329 -46.31 21.77 0.67
N GLN A 330 -46.04 20.85 -0.26
CA GLN A 330 -46.91 20.61 -1.40
C GLN A 330 -48.27 20.06 -0.99
N ASP A 331 -48.33 19.30 0.10
CA ASP A 331 -49.58 18.74 0.61
C ASP A 331 -50.50 19.80 1.25
N PHE A 332 -50.00 21.01 1.52
CA PHE A 332 -50.78 22.13 2.06
C PHE A 332 -51.40 23.05 0.98
N GLN A 333 -51.10 22.85 -0.30
CA GLN A 333 -51.56 23.71 -1.41
C GLN A 333 -52.66 23.03 -2.25
#